data_AF-A0A1M6NAK0-F1
#
_entry.id   AF-A0A1M6NAK0-F1
#
_cell.length_a   1.000
_cell.length_b   1.000
_cell.length_c   1.000
_cell.angle_alpha   90.00
_cell.angle_beta   90.00
_cell.angle_gamma   90.00
#
_symmetry.space_group_name_H-M   'P 1'
#
loop_
_entity.id
_entity.type
_entity.pdbx_description
1 polymer ?
#
loop_
_entity_poly.entity_id
_entity_poly.type
_entity_poly.pdbx_seq_one_letter_code
_entity_poly.pdbx_strand_id
1 'polypeptide(L)'
;MQFGKALIEIGKDKVIEFFRSWVDKCFDKMDKEDKFSKRLSKPMALIMTSAEIAKENLGIELNIEKILEFLINSQRCNMRSKDIGLRAYEYFLELYTIHNEKFVSGSQISKNKSMPKEIWGKYIYKKNEDDEVLILPSVFKKIMDEGGFEDTNVVLSKWREKGYLDCDNNRFTRKRSIMGSSKRVYVVRIINDFFSKEENEEAEKAEQYKIKKKIVTRKQKIKELFDKEGA
;
A
#
# COMPACT_ATOMS: atom_id res chain seq x y z
N MET A 1 10.54 -37.67 -21.58
CA MET A 1 11.21 -37.42 -20.28
C MET A 1 12.69 -37.07 -20.50
N GLN A 2 13.02 -35.88 -21.00
CA GLN A 2 14.43 -35.48 -21.21
C GLN A 2 15.04 -34.83 -19.95
N PHE A 3 14.28 -33.99 -19.24
CA PHE A 3 14.74 -33.34 -18.00
C PHE A 3 15.07 -34.33 -16.88
N GLY A 4 14.26 -35.38 -16.69
CA GLY A 4 14.53 -36.40 -15.67
C GLY A 4 15.83 -37.19 -15.93
N LYS A 5 16.21 -37.40 -17.19
CA LYS A 5 17.50 -38.03 -17.54
C LYS A 5 18.66 -37.09 -17.24
N ALA A 6 18.54 -35.81 -17.61
CA ALA A 6 19.53 -34.79 -17.28
C ALA A 6 19.80 -34.71 -15.77
N LEU A 7 18.76 -34.79 -14.91
CA LEU A 7 18.94 -34.81 -13.46
C LEU A 7 19.74 -36.01 -12.95
N ILE A 8 19.51 -37.20 -13.53
CA ILE A 8 20.23 -38.43 -13.17
C ILE A 8 21.71 -38.31 -13.61
N GLU A 9 21.96 -37.81 -14.81
CA GLU A 9 23.31 -37.63 -15.37
C GLU A 9 24.14 -36.59 -14.61
N ILE A 10 23.52 -35.49 -14.18
CA ILE A 10 24.17 -34.44 -13.36
C ILE A 10 24.52 -34.98 -11.97
N GLY A 11 23.66 -35.84 -11.42
CA GLY A 11 23.82 -36.39 -10.09
C GLY A 11 23.31 -35.47 -8.98
N LYS A 12 22.82 -36.08 -7.91
CA LYS A 12 22.14 -35.41 -6.79
C LYS A 12 22.99 -34.30 -6.16
N ASP A 13 24.26 -34.57 -5.90
CA ASP A 13 25.11 -33.65 -5.14
C ASP A 13 25.35 -32.34 -5.90
N LYS A 14 25.56 -32.43 -7.22
CA LYS A 14 25.75 -31.27 -8.09
C LYS A 14 24.47 -30.44 -8.25
N VAL A 15 23.30 -31.09 -8.32
CA VAL A 15 22.00 -30.38 -8.30
C VAL A 15 21.80 -29.63 -6.98
N ILE A 16 22.18 -30.24 -5.85
CA ILE A 16 22.11 -29.59 -4.53
C ILE A 16 23.07 -28.39 -4.47
N GLU A 17 24.26 -28.51 -5.05
CA GLU A 17 25.23 -27.41 -5.13
C GLU A 17 24.69 -26.23 -5.95
N PHE A 18 24.13 -26.49 -7.13
CA PHE A 18 23.46 -25.47 -7.94
C PHE A 18 22.32 -24.79 -7.17
N PHE A 19 21.49 -25.58 -6.49
CA PHE A 19 20.42 -25.04 -5.66
C PHE A 19 20.94 -24.11 -4.56
N ARG A 20 21.97 -24.53 -3.81
CA ARG A 20 22.56 -23.72 -2.75
C ARG A 20 23.17 -22.43 -3.30
N SER A 21 23.92 -22.50 -4.39
CA SER A 21 24.47 -21.32 -5.07
C SER A 21 23.38 -20.33 -5.46
N TRP A 22 22.25 -20.82 -5.99
CA TRP A 22 21.12 -19.97 -6.33
C TRP A 22 20.39 -19.40 -5.13
N VAL A 23 20.30 -20.13 -4.00
CA VAL A 23 19.73 -19.60 -2.75
C VAL A 23 20.51 -18.36 -2.32
N ASP A 24 21.84 -18.44 -2.33
CA ASP A 24 22.71 -17.34 -1.92
C ASP A 24 22.61 -16.17 -2.92
N LYS A 25 22.70 -16.44 -4.23
CA LYS A 25 22.54 -15.41 -5.28
C LYS A 25 21.18 -14.70 -5.22
N CYS A 26 20.10 -15.45 -4.99
CA CYS A 26 18.76 -14.89 -4.86
C CYS A 26 18.67 -14.02 -3.61
N PHE A 27 19.20 -14.50 -2.47
CA PHE A 27 19.21 -13.75 -1.22
C PHE A 27 20.04 -12.46 -1.32
N ASP A 28 21.21 -12.50 -1.95
CA ASP A 28 22.10 -11.34 -2.12
C ASP A 28 21.53 -10.26 -3.04
N LYS A 29 20.72 -10.63 -4.05
CA LYS A 29 20.04 -9.66 -4.90
C LYS A 29 18.74 -9.10 -4.28
N MET A 30 18.28 -9.65 -3.16
CA MET A 30 17.13 -9.16 -2.41
C MET A 30 17.55 -8.18 -1.32
N ASP A 31 16.59 -7.44 -0.78
CA ASP A 31 16.82 -6.55 0.36
C ASP A 31 17.09 -7.40 1.61
N LYS A 32 18.30 -7.31 2.16
CA LYS A 32 18.75 -8.14 3.28
C LYS A 32 18.03 -7.79 4.59
N GLU A 33 17.43 -6.61 4.68
CA GLU A 33 16.66 -6.17 5.86
C GLU A 33 15.22 -6.73 5.84
N ASP A 34 14.75 -7.23 4.69
CA ASP A 34 13.43 -7.84 4.59
C ASP A 34 13.43 -9.27 5.16
N LYS A 35 12.60 -9.48 6.18
CA LYS A 35 12.35 -10.77 6.83
C LYS A 35 11.81 -11.83 5.85
N PHE A 36 11.26 -11.43 4.71
CA PHE A 36 10.78 -12.34 3.68
C PHE A 36 11.86 -12.80 2.70
N SER A 37 12.99 -12.10 2.57
CA SER A 37 14.06 -12.42 1.62
C SER A 37 14.60 -13.84 1.81
N LYS A 38 14.81 -14.26 3.06
CA LYS A 38 15.26 -15.63 3.38
C LYS A 38 14.19 -16.70 3.08
N ARG A 39 12.91 -16.34 3.21
CA ARG A 39 11.80 -17.25 2.91
C ARG A 39 11.61 -17.42 1.41
N LEU A 40 11.81 -16.35 0.64
CA LEU A 40 11.57 -16.31 -0.80
C LEU A 40 12.77 -16.81 -1.63
N SER A 41 13.99 -16.76 -1.07
CA SER A 41 15.19 -17.22 -1.78
C SER A 41 15.13 -18.70 -2.17
N LYS A 42 14.61 -19.58 -1.31
CA LYS A 42 14.52 -21.03 -1.60
C LYS A 42 13.57 -21.37 -2.77
N PRO A 43 12.31 -20.90 -2.78
CA PRO A 43 11.43 -21.11 -3.94
C PRO A 43 11.97 -20.52 -5.25
N MET A 44 12.58 -19.33 -5.20
CA MET A 44 13.17 -18.71 -6.40
C MET A 44 14.38 -19.51 -6.89
N ALA A 45 15.26 -19.94 -5.97
CA ALA A 45 16.41 -20.76 -6.31
C ALA A 45 16.01 -22.07 -6.99
N LEU A 46 14.90 -22.68 -6.60
CA LEU A 46 14.39 -23.89 -7.26
C LEU A 46 14.07 -23.65 -8.74
N ILE A 47 13.42 -22.52 -9.04
CA ILE A 47 13.12 -22.11 -10.42
C ILE A 47 14.42 -21.83 -11.18
N MET A 48 15.35 -21.11 -10.56
CA MET A 48 16.65 -20.77 -11.16
C MET A 48 17.50 -22.00 -11.46
N THR A 49 17.59 -22.94 -10.53
CA THR A 49 18.26 -24.25 -10.75
C THR A 49 17.62 -25.01 -11.89
N SER A 50 16.29 -25.02 -11.97
CA SER A 50 15.58 -25.69 -13.07
C SER A 50 15.87 -25.03 -14.42
N ALA A 51 15.91 -23.69 -14.46
CA ALA A 51 16.23 -22.93 -15.66
C ALA A 51 17.69 -23.16 -16.11
N GLU A 52 18.63 -23.22 -15.17
CA GLU A 52 20.04 -23.47 -15.50
C GLU A 52 20.26 -24.89 -16.05
N ILE A 53 19.66 -25.91 -15.43
CA ILE A 53 19.70 -27.29 -15.94
C ILE A 53 19.04 -27.38 -17.32
N ALA A 54 17.92 -26.68 -17.53
CA ALA A 54 17.26 -26.65 -18.83
C ALA A 54 18.15 -25.99 -19.91
N LYS A 55 18.90 -24.95 -19.55
CA LYS A 55 19.83 -24.29 -20.47
C LYS A 55 21.04 -25.17 -20.80
N GLU A 56 21.69 -25.73 -19.78
CA GLU A 56 22.93 -26.49 -19.94
C GLU A 56 22.71 -27.88 -20.55
N ASN A 57 21.63 -28.57 -20.19
CA ASN A 57 21.45 -29.98 -20.53
C ASN A 57 20.40 -30.25 -21.60
N LEU A 58 19.49 -29.30 -21.84
CA LEU A 58 18.44 -29.46 -22.86
C LEU A 58 18.64 -28.54 -24.07
N GLY A 59 19.68 -27.70 -24.06
CA GLY A 59 19.97 -26.75 -25.14
C GLY A 59 18.87 -25.68 -25.31
N ILE A 60 18.08 -25.42 -24.27
CA ILE A 60 17.03 -24.40 -24.31
C ILE A 60 17.69 -23.04 -24.09
N GLU A 61 17.56 -22.13 -25.05
CA GLU A 61 18.05 -20.76 -24.90
C GLU A 61 17.23 -20.00 -23.85
N LEU A 62 17.78 -19.91 -22.64
CA LEU A 62 17.20 -19.14 -21.53
C LEU A 62 18.14 -18.02 -21.10
N ASN A 63 17.57 -16.83 -20.93
CA ASN A 63 18.25 -15.71 -20.29
C ASN A 63 18.04 -15.79 -18.78
N ILE A 64 18.96 -16.49 -18.11
CA ILE A 64 18.92 -16.78 -16.67
C ILE A 64 18.88 -15.49 -15.86
N GLU A 65 19.66 -14.48 -16.25
CA GLU A 65 19.72 -13.20 -15.58
C GLU A 65 18.38 -12.46 -15.61
N LYS A 66 17.70 -12.43 -16.77
CA LYS A 66 16.39 -11.82 -16.93
C LYS A 66 15.29 -12.57 -16.18
N ILE A 67 15.36 -13.90 -16.11
CA ILE A 67 14.43 -14.69 -15.29
C ILE A 67 14.58 -14.29 -13.82
N LEU A 68 15.81 -14.19 -13.32
CA LEU A 68 16.06 -13.76 -11.95
C LEU A 68 15.56 -12.34 -11.69
N GLU A 69 15.86 -11.41 -12.60
CA GLU A 69 15.38 -10.02 -12.51
C GLU A 69 13.86 -9.96 -12.49
N PHE A 70 13.19 -10.69 -13.38
CA PHE A 70 11.74 -10.80 -13.42
C PHE A 70 11.17 -11.32 -12.10
N LEU A 71 11.74 -12.41 -11.56
CA LEU A 71 11.31 -12.97 -10.29
C LEU A 71 11.47 -11.96 -9.15
N ILE A 72 12.61 -11.26 -9.05
CA ILE A 72 12.87 -10.25 -8.01
C ILE A 72 11.90 -9.07 -8.13
N ASN A 73 11.73 -8.54 -9.35
CA ASN A 73 10.84 -7.41 -9.60
C ASN A 73 9.38 -7.78 -9.31
N SER A 74 8.94 -8.99 -9.65
CA SER A 74 7.60 -9.47 -9.29
C SER A 74 7.36 -9.50 -7.78
N GLN A 75 8.39 -9.79 -6.98
CA GLN A 75 8.29 -9.75 -5.52
C GLN A 75 8.23 -8.30 -5.01
N ARG A 76 9.07 -7.40 -5.54
CA ARG A 76 9.05 -5.98 -5.17
C ARG A 76 7.72 -5.32 -5.47
N CYS A 77 7.13 -5.58 -6.65
CA CYS A 77 5.80 -5.09 -7.00
C CYS A 77 4.71 -5.68 -6.08
N ASN A 78 4.82 -6.97 -5.73
CA ASN A 78 3.94 -7.60 -4.75
C ASN A 78 4.10 -7.06 -3.32
N MET A 79 5.25 -6.50 -2.93
CA MET A 79 5.42 -5.92 -1.59
C MET A 79 4.64 -4.61 -1.43
N ARG A 80 4.58 -3.77 -2.48
CA ARG A 80 3.75 -2.55 -2.45
C ARG A 80 2.25 -2.86 -2.39
N SER A 81 1.78 -3.87 -3.10
CA SER A 81 0.38 -4.35 -2.97
C SER A 81 0.10 -5.06 -1.63
N LYS A 82 1.16 -5.42 -0.88
CA LYS A 82 1.09 -6.09 0.44
C LYS A 82 1.35 -5.17 1.63
N ASP A 83 1.52 -3.86 1.46
CA ASP A 83 1.62 -2.95 2.61
C ASP A 83 0.27 -2.85 3.31
N ILE A 84 0.02 -3.81 4.19
CA ILE A 84 -1.20 -3.91 4.99
C ILE A 84 -1.41 -2.67 5.84
N GLY A 85 -0.34 -2.00 6.26
CA GLY A 85 -0.43 -0.77 7.03
C GLY A 85 -0.98 0.38 6.19
N LEU A 86 -0.44 0.56 4.98
CA LEU A 86 -0.93 1.59 4.05
C LEU A 86 -2.38 1.31 3.62
N ARG A 87 -2.68 0.09 3.15
CA ARG A 87 -4.02 -0.27 2.68
C ARG A 87 -5.09 -0.14 3.78
N ALA A 88 -4.77 -0.58 5.00
CA ALA A 88 -5.70 -0.42 6.12
C ALA A 88 -5.92 1.04 6.46
N TYR A 89 -4.88 1.88 6.34
CA TYR A 89 -4.97 3.31 6.62
C TYR A 89 -5.83 4.04 5.60
N GLU A 90 -5.63 3.79 4.30
CA GLU A 90 -6.46 4.32 3.21
C GLU A 90 -7.92 3.91 3.39
N TYR A 91 -8.17 2.62 3.65
CA TYR A 91 -9.50 2.11 3.94
C TYR A 91 -10.15 2.78 5.16
N PHE A 92 -9.37 2.99 6.23
CA PHE A 92 -9.86 3.69 7.42
C PHE A 92 -10.25 5.14 7.13
N LEU A 93 -9.47 5.87 6.32
CA LEU A 93 -9.78 7.24 5.93
C LEU A 93 -11.05 7.33 5.08
N GLU A 94 -11.23 6.40 4.14
CA GLU A 94 -12.45 6.29 3.33
C GLU A 94 -13.67 6.06 4.23
N LEU A 95 -13.59 5.11 5.16
CA LEU A 95 -14.64 4.84 6.14
C LEU A 95 -14.94 6.02 7.04
N TYR A 96 -13.91 6.71 7.53
CA TYR A 96 -14.10 7.93 8.31
C TYR A 96 -14.84 8.98 7.49
N THR A 97 -14.50 9.14 6.21
CA THR A 97 -15.14 10.09 5.30
C THR A 97 -16.62 9.76 5.11
N ILE A 98 -16.95 8.49 4.89
CA ILE A 98 -18.32 7.99 4.69
C ILE A 98 -19.15 8.08 5.98
N HIS A 99 -18.55 7.80 7.14
CA HIS A 99 -19.22 7.71 8.43
C HIS A 99 -18.85 8.82 9.40
N ASN A 100 -18.46 10.00 8.90
CA ASN A 100 -17.98 11.10 9.73
C ASN A 100 -19.04 11.56 10.76
N GLU A 101 -20.33 11.34 10.48
CA GLU A 101 -21.45 11.67 11.36
C GLU A 101 -21.45 10.84 12.65
N LYS A 102 -20.76 9.69 12.67
CA LYS A 102 -20.61 8.82 13.84
C LYS A 102 -19.44 9.22 14.74
N PHE A 103 -18.67 10.23 14.34
CA PHE A 103 -17.57 10.79 15.10
C PHE A 103 -17.96 12.15 15.66
N VAL A 104 -17.94 12.27 16.99
CA VAL A 104 -18.28 13.53 17.64
C VAL A 104 -17.21 14.57 17.30
N SER A 105 -17.63 15.77 16.90
CA SER A 105 -16.74 16.92 16.77
C SER A 105 -16.90 17.87 17.95
N GLY A 106 -15.82 18.56 18.36
CA GLY A 106 -15.82 19.46 19.53
C GLY A 106 -16.89 20.55 19.50
N SER A 107 -17.42 20.91 18.33
CA SER A 107 -18.50 21.89 18.16
C SER A 107 -19.91 21.36 18.44
N GLN A 108 -20.12 20.04 18.47
CA GLN A 108 -21.46 19.44 18.64
C GLN A 108 -21.92 19.36 20.10
N ILE A 109 -21.01 19.53 21.07
CA ILE A 109 -21.33 19.43 22.50
C ILE A 109 -22.09 20.67 23.01
N SER A 110 -22.03 21.82 22.30
CA SER A 110 -22.53 23.10 22.83
C SER A 110 -23.85 23.61 22.24
N LYS A 111 -24.48 22.94 21.28
CA LYS A 111 -25.73 23.45 20.66
C LYS A 111 -26.63 22.30 20.24
N ASN A 112 -27.69 21.99 21.00
CA ASN A 112 -28.98 21.35 20.64
C ASN A 112 -29.11 20.53 19.32
N LYS A 113 -28.04 19.89 18.85
CA LYS A 113 -28.02 18.99 17.70
C LYS A 113 -28.22 17.60 18.26
N SER A 114 -29.15 16.86 17.66
CA SER A 114 -29.42 15.48 18.01
C SER A 114 -28.11 14.71 18.03
N MET A 115 -27.76 14.18 19.21
CA MET A 115 -26.58 13.34 19.38
C MET A 115 -26.64 12.17 18.38
N PRO A 116 -25.50 11.75 17.79
CA PRO A 116 -25.49 10.57 16.95
C PRO A 116 -26.08 9.38 17.72
N LYS A 117 -27.03 8.66 17.08
CA LYS A 117 -27.64 7.45 17.67
C LYS A 117 -26.60 6.38 17.95
N GLU A 118 -25.51 6.39 17.17
CA GLU A 118 -24.37 5.48 17.29
C GLU A 118 -23.08 6.31 17.26
N ILE A 119 -22.22 6.13 18.26
CA ILE A 119 -20.96 6.86 18.38
C ILE A 119 -19.80 5.88 18.21
N TRP A 120 -19.00 6.10 17.18
CA TRP A 120 -17.80 5.31 16.88
C TRP A 120 -16.55 5.91 17.50
N GLY A 121 -16.55 7.22 17.68
CA GLY A 121 -15.34 7.93 18.02
C GLY A 121 -15.50 9.44 18.17
N LYS A 122 -14.37 10.13 18.09
CA LYS A 122 -14.27 11.58 18.14
C LYS A 122 -13.22 12.06 17.16
N TYR A 123 -13.53 13.10 16.39
CA TYR A 123 -12.53 13.81 15.59
C TYR A 123 -11.99 15.02 16.38
N ILE A 124 -10.68 15.24 16.28
CA ILE A 124 -9.97 16.33 16.94
C ILE A 124 -9.16 17.06 15.87
N TYR A 125 -9.59 18.28 15.57
CA TYR A 125 -8.82 19.22 14.76
C TYR A 125 -7.65 19.78 15.58
N LYS A 126 -6.45 19.80 14.99
CA LYS A 126 -5.27 20.43 15.59
C LYS A 126 -4.66 21.45 14.64
N LYS A 127 -4.49 22.67 15.13
CA LYS A 127 -4.07 23.81 14.30
C LYS A 127 -2.63 23.69 13.74
N ASN A 128 -1.72 23.06 14.48
CA ASN A 128 -0.29 23.01 14.17
C ASN A 128 0.28 21.56 14.19
N GLU A 129 -0.60 20.57 14.21
CA GLU A 129 -0.25 19.14 14.24
C GLU A 129 -1.23 18.40 13.33
N ASP A 130 -0.92 17.14 13.01
CA ASP A 130 -1.87 16.27 12.33
C ASP A 130 -3.18 16.16 13.13
N ASP A 131 -4.30 16.21 12.42
CA ASP A 131 -5.60 15.95 13.02
C ASP A 131 -5.67 14.52 13.56
N GLU A 132 -6.55 14.29 14.52
CA GLU A 132 -6.70 12.96 15.14
C GLU A 132 -8.13 12.45 15.04
N VAL A 133 -8.25 11.17 14.68
CA VAL A 133 -9.48 10.39 14.83
C VAL A 133 -9.31 9.41 15.97
N LEU A 134 -10.09 9.61 17.02
CA LEU A 134 -10.21 8.68 18.13
C LEU A 134 -11.27 7.66 17.77
N ILE A 135 -10.95 6.38 17.82
CA ILE A 135 -11.90 5.30 17.54
C ILE A 135 -11.94 4.28 18.68
N LEU A 136 -13.15 3.85 19.02
CA LEU A 136 -13.37 2.79 20.01
C LEU A 136 -12.79 1.45 19.52
N PRO A 137 -12.05 0.69 20.36
CA PRO A 137 -11.40 -0.53 19.91
C PRO A 137 -12.35 -1.60 19.34
N SER A 138 -13.56 -1.74 19.89
CA SER A 138 -14.56 -2.67 19.39
C SER A 138 -15.06 -2.30 17.99
N VAL A 139 -15.24 -1.00 17.74
CA VAL A 139 -15.67 -0.48 16.44
C VAL A 139 -14.54 -0.62 15.42
N PHE A 140 -13.32 -0.25 15.81
CA PHE A 140 -12.14 -0.42 14.96
C PHE A 140 -11.97 -1.86 14.51
N LYS A 141 -12.10 -2.83 15.43
CA LYS A 141 -12.00 -4.25 15.09
C LYS A 141 -13.05 -4.64 14.06
N LYS A 142 -14.32 -4.31 14.31
CA LYS A 142 -15.42 -4.60 13.38
C LYS A 142 -15.14 -4.05 11.98
N ILE A 143 -14.73 -2.79 11.90
CA ILE A 143 -14.43 -2.11 10.64
C ILE A 143 -13.27 -2.78 9.91
N MET A 144 -12.18 -3.09 10.62
CA MET A 144 -11.02 -3.76 10.03
C MET A 144 -11.37 -5.16 9.52
N ASP A 145 -12.18 -5.92 10.27
CA ASP A 145 -12.69 -7.23 9.85
C ASP A 145 -13.53 -7.11 8.56
N GLU A 146 -14.41 -6.10 8.46
CA GLU A 146 -15.21 -5.81 7.25
C GLU A 146 -14.33 -5.47 6.03
N GLY A 147 -13.17 -4.84 6.25
CA GLY A 147 -12.18 -4.54 5.22
C GLY A 147 -11.24 -5.70 4.85
N GLY A 148 -11.41 -6.88 5.46
CA GLY A 148 -10.53 -8.03 5.25
C GLY A 148 -9.18 -7.94 5.97
N PHE A 149 -9.08 -7.10 7.00
CA PHE A 149 -7.90 -6.93 7.85
C PHE A 149 -8.05 -7.71 9.17
N GLU A 150 -8.03 -9.04 9.08
CA GLU A 150 -8.35 -9.97 10.19
C GLU A 150 -7.45 -9.79 11.43
N ASP A 151 -6.17 -9.47 11.25
CA ASP A 151 -5.25 -9.21 12.36
C ASP A 151 -5.02 -7.70 12.58
N THR A 152 -5.88 -7.12 13.40
CA THR A 152 -5.79 -5.72 13.83
C THR A 152 -4.48 -5.37 14.54
N ASN A 153 -3.81 -6.31 15.22
CA ASN A 153 -2.53 -6.00 15.90
C ASN A 153 -1.41 -5.78 14.88
N VAL A 154 -1.42 -6.52 13.76
CA VAL A 154 -0.47 -6.31 12.66
C VAL A 154 -0.68 -4.91 12.07
N VAL A 155 -1.93 -4.51 11.82
CA VAL A 155 -2.26 -3.15 11.34
C VAL A 155 -1.75 -2.08 12.32
N LEU A 156 -2.11 -2.20 13.61
CA LEU A 156 -1.72 -1.23 14.63
C LEU A 156 -0.20 -1.13 14.83
N SER A 157 0.51 -2.27 14.75
CA SER A 157 1.98 -2.28 14.79
C SER A 157 2.56 -1.51 13.60
N LYS A 158 2.04 -1.75 12.39
CA LYS A 158 2.49 -1.05 11.18
C LYS A 158 2.17 0.43 11.21
N TRP A 159 1.00 0.81 11.72
CA TRP A 159 0.63 2.22 11.90
C TRP A 159 1.50 2.91 12.93
N ARG A 160 1.88 2.24 14.02
CA ARG A 160 2.86 2.77 14.98
C ARG A 160 4.22 2.98 14.31
N GLU A 161 4.73 1.99 13.59
CA GLU A 161 6.01 2.09 12.85
C GLU A 161 6.01 3.26 11.86
N LYS A 162 4.88 3.51 11.19
CA LYS A 162 4.69 4.58 10.20
C LYS A 162 4.30 5.94 10.79
N GLY A 163 4.08 6.03 12.11
CA GLY A 163 3.63 7.26 12.77
C GLY A 163 2.14 7.59 12.60
N TYR A 164 1.33 6.69 12.03
CA TYR A 164 -0.12 6.89 11.86
C TYR A 164 -0.90 6.71 13.17
N LEU A 165 -0.30 6.06 14.18
CA LEU A 165 -0.95 5.76 15.46
C LEU A 165 -0.27 6.49 16.62
N ASP A 166 -1.01 7.36 17.30
CA ASP A 166 -0.60 7.94 18.58
C ASP A 166 -1.01 7.02 19.74
N CYS A 167 -0.03 6.51 20.48
CA CYS A 167 -0.28 5.49 21.51
C CYS A 167 0.67 5.58 22.71
N ASP A 168 0.39 4.80 23.76
CA ASP A 168 1.30 4.65 24.90
C ASP A 168 2.44 3.66 24.54
N ASN A 169 3.62 3.79 25.14
CA ASN A 169 4.79 2.96 24.79
C ASN A 169 4.50 1.45 24.76
N ASN A 170 3.73 0.95 25.73
CA ASN A 170 3.46 -0.48 25.90
C ASN A 170 2.09 -0.93 25.35
N ARG A 171 1.31 -0.06 24.69
CA ARG A 171 -0.06 -0.38 24.23
C ARG A 171 -0.39 0.34 22.95
N PHE A 172 -1.16 -0.25 22.05
CA PHE A 172 -1.64 0.45 20.85
C PHE A 172 -2.72 1.51 21.14
N THR A 173 -3.21 1.58 22.37
CA THR A 173 -4.25 2.55 22.79
C THR A 173 -3.67 3.67 23.63
N ARG A 174 -4.42 4.77 23.72
CA ARG A 174 -4.20 5.87 24.65
C ARG A 174 -5.50 6.23 25.38
N LYS A 175 -5.40 6.76 26.59
CA LYS A 175 -6.57 7.22 27.36
C LYS A 175 -7.01 8.59 26.86
N ARG A 176 -8.27 8.71 26.42
CA ARG A 176 -8.88 9.95 25.89
C ARG A 176 -10.32 10.08 26.37
N SER A 177 -10.86 11.29 26.34
CA SER A 177 -12.27 11.54 26.67
C SER A 177 -13.13 11.57 25.41
N ILE A 178 -14.17 10.73 25.38
CA ILE A 178 -15.24 10.77 24.38
C ILE A 178 -16.53 11.01 25.15
N MET A 179 -17.25 12.09 24.82
CA MET A 179 -18.49 12.49 25.50
C MET A 179 -18.38 12.59 27.04
N GLY A 180 -17.27 13.16 27.53
CA GLY A 180 -17.05 13.32 28.97
C GLY A 180 -16.62 12.04 29.71
N SER A 181 -16.69 10.87 29.06
CA SER A 181 -16.23 9.60 29.61
C SER A 181 -14.81 9.29 29.15
N SER A 182 -13.91 9.05 30.10
CA SER A 182 -12.53 8.67 29.81
C SER A 182 -12.44 7.19 29.44
N LYS A 183 -12.00 6.89 28.22
CA LYS A 183 -11.89 5.53 27.66
C LYS A 183 -10.52 5.32 27.01
N ARG A 184 -10.10 4.07 26.87
CA ARG A 184 -8.95 3.70 26.02
C ARG A 184 -9.41 3.55 24.58
N VAL A 185 -8.72 4.24 23.68
CA VAL A 185 -9.08 4.33 22.27
C VAL A 185 -7.82 4.20 21.41
N TYR A 186 -8.01 3.85 20.15
CA TYR A 186 -6.97 4.06 19.13
C TYR A 186 -7.03 5.52 18.69
N VAL A 187 -5.87 6.17 18.59
CA VAL A 187 -5.74 7.56 18.13
C VAL A 187 -5.02 7.54 16.80
N VAL A 188 -5.76 7.66 15.71
CA VAL A 188 -5.24 7.62 14.35
C VAL A 188 -4.96 9.05 13.91
N ARG A 189 -3.74 9.33 13.47
CA ARG A 189 -3.36 10.63 12.92
C ARG A 189 -3.78 10.70 11.47
N ILE A 190 -4.43 11.79 11.10
CA ILE A 190 -4.72 12.13 9.71
C ILE A 190 -3.57 12.96 9.17
N ILE A 191 -2.68 12.32 8.43
CA ILE A 191 -1.55 12.99 7.79
C ILE A 191 -2.05 13.68 6.51
N ASN A 192 -1.91 15.01 6.46
CA ASN A 192 -2.44 15.88 5.40
C ASN A 192 -1.95 15.54 3.97
N ASP A 193 -0.88 14.77 3.82
CA ASP A 193 -0.34 14.34 2.52
C ASP A 193 -1.29 13.44 1.70
N PHE A 194 -2.36 12.90 2.31
CA PHE A 194 -3.34 12.10 1.59
C PHE A 194 -4.40 12.95 0.89
N PHE A 195 -4.93 13.99 1.54
CA PHE A 195 -5.91 14.89 0.93
C PHE A 195 -5.28 15.82 -0.12
N SER A 196 -4.02 16.21 0.08
CA SER A 196 -3.32 17.09 -0.86
C SER A 196 -2.94 16.40 -2.18
N LYS A 197 -2.80 15.07 -2.23
CA LYS A 197 -2.47 14.36 -3.47
C LYS A 197 -3.66 14.26 -4.43
N GLU A 198 -4.85 13.97 -3.91
CA GLU A 198 -6.06 13.89 -4.74
C GLU A 198 -6.48 15.28 -5.26
N GLU A 199 -6.43 16.31 -4.41
CA GLU A 199 -6.71 17.69 -4.83
C GLU A 199 -5.71 18.21 -5.86
N ASN A 200 -4.41 17.89 -5.71
CA ASN A 200 -3.40 18.28 -6.69
C ASN A 200 -3.55 17.52 -8.01
N GLU A 201 -3.87 16.22 -8.00
CA GLU A 201 -4.11 15.47 -9.24
C GLU A 201 -5.37 15.93 -9.98
N GLU A 202 -6.46 16.26 -9.28
CA GLU A 202 -7.66 16.81 -9.91
C GLU A 202 -7.44 18.23 -10.44
N ALA A 203 -6.70 19.07 -9.71
CA ALA A 203 -6.31 20.41 -10.16
C ALA A 203 -5.44 20.34 -11.42
N GLU A 204 -4.44 19.45 -11.45
CA GLU A 204 -3.58 19.23 -12.63
C GLU A 204 -4.38 18.70 -13.83
N LYS A 205 -5.29 17.75 -13.63
CA LYS A 205 -6.18 17.21 -14.69
C LYS A 205 -7.10 18.32 -15.23
N ALA A 206 -7.67 19.15 -14.37
CA ALA A 206 -8.53 20.27 -14.75
C ALA A 206 -7.76 21.36 -15.51
N GLU A 207 -6.52 21.66 -15.12
CA GLU A 207 -5.66 22.62 -15.79
C GLU A 207 -5.20 22.13 -17.17
N GLN A 208 -4.78 20.86 -17.27
CA GLN A 208 -4.46 20.25 -18.55
C GLN A 208 -5.65 20.23 -19.52
N TYR A 209 -6.87 19.98 -19.02
CA TYR A 209 -8.08 20.04 -19.85
C TYR A 209 -8.34 21.46 -20.38
N LYS A 210 -8.19 22.49 -19.53
CA LYS A 210 -8.32 23.91 -19.95
C LYS A 210 -7.29 24.29 -21.01
N ILE A 211 -6.04 23.84 -20.87
CA ILE A 211 -4.97 24.10 -21.84
C ILE A 211 -5.28 23.42 -23.18
N LYS A 212 -5.65 22.13 -23.17
CA LYS A 212 -6.03 21.40 -24.39
C LYS A 212 -7.20 22.08 -25.11
N LYS A 213 -8.23 22.51 -24.38
CA LYS A 213 -9.38 23.21 -24.97
C LYS A 213 -8.97 24.55 -25.61
N LYS A 214 -8.12 25.34 -24.96
CA LYS A 214 -7.57 26.59 -25.54
C LYS A 214 -6.77 26.35 -26.82
N ILE A 215 -5.95 25.30 -26.87
CA ILE A 215 -5.16 24.94 -28.06
C ILE A 215 -6.08 24.55 -29.22
N VAL A 216 -7.11 23.75 -28.97
CA VAL A 216 -8.08 23.34 -30.00
C VAL A 216 -8.82 24.55 -30.56
N THR A 217 -9.35 25.41 -29.69
CA THR A 217 -10.06 26.63 -30.11
C THR A 217 -9.16 27.58 -30.91
N ARG A 218 -7.89 27.71 -30.52
CA ARG A 218 -6.93 28.54 -31.25
C ARG A 218 -6.60 27.97 -32.64
N LYS A 219 -6.46 26.64 -32.76
CA LYS A 219 -6.25 25.97 -34.05
C LYS A 219 -7.46 26.11 -34.99
N GLN A 220 -8.69 26.02 -34.46
CA GLN A 220 -9.92 26.24 -35.25
C GLN A 220 -10.01 27.67 -35.77
N LYS A 221 -9.77 28.68 -34.91
CA LYS A 221 -9.76 30.09 -35.35
C LYS A 221 -8.69 30.38 -36.40
N ILE A 222 -7.51 29.79 -36.27
CA ILE A 222 -6.42 29.95 -37.26
C ILE A 222 -6.83 29.33 -38.59
N LYS A 223 -7.44 28.14 -38.58
CA LYS A 223 -7.93 27.48 -39.80
C LYS A 223 -9.03 28.31 -40.49
N GLU A 224 -9.99 28.84 -39.73
CA GLU A 224 -11.05 29.72 -40.24
C GLU A 224 -10.54 31.04 -40.82
N LEU A 225 -9.38 31.54 -40.36
CA LEU A 225 -8.73 32.74 -40.92
C LEU A 225 -8.04 32.43 -42.25
N PHE A 226 -7.32 31.30 -42.34
CA PHE A 226 -6.68 30.88 -43.59
C PHE A 226 -7.69 30.47 -44.67
N ASP A 227 -8.83 29.89 -44.29
CA ASP A 227 -9.91 29.55 -45.23
C ASP A 227 -10.65 30.80 -45.77
N LYS A 228 -10.50 31.97 -45.13
CA LYS A 228 -11.10 33.25 -45.55
C LYS A 228 -10.19 34.14 -46.38
N GLU A 229 -8.87 33.94 -46.34
CA GLU A 229 -7.88 34.69 -47.13
C GLU A 229 -7.52 34.00 -48.46
N GLY A 230 -8.03 32.77 -48.69
CA GLY A 230 -7.83 31.99 -49.92
C GLY A 230 -9.05 31.96 -50.87
N ALA A 231 -10.04 32.84 -50.69
CA ALA A 231 -11.23 32.98 -51.53
C ALA A 231 -11.31 34.36 -52.18
#